data_AF-A0A945B057-F1
#
_entry.id   AF-A0A945B057-F1
#
_cell.length_a   1.000
_cell.length_b   1.000
_cell.length_c   1.000
_cell.angle_alpha   90.00
_cell.angle_beta   90.00
_cell.angle_gamma   90.00
#
_symmetry.space_group_name_H-M   'P 1'
#
loop_
_entity.id
_entity.type
_entity.pdbx_description
1 polymer ?
#
loop_
_entity_poly.entity_id
_entity_poly.type
_entity_poly.pdbx_seq_one_letter_code
_entity_poly.pdbx_strand_id
1 'polypeptide(L)' 'MDQAYRDATTKMEEMGVQDQYIIGWQGGYLGHPEREEQSLNDAYSAGFEDGTEKNEDNFGNWK' A
#
# COMPACT_ATOMS: atom_id res chain seq x y z
N MET A 1 -8.38 -15.82 4.96
CA MET A 1 -7.79 -14.50 4.66
C MET A 1 -6.33 -14.56 5.03
N ASP A 2 -5.48 -13.91 4.24
CA ASP A 2 -4.04 -13.83 4.47
C ASP A 2 -3.75 -13.00 5.73
N GLN A 3 -2.96 -13.54 6.67
CA GLN A 3 -2.64 -12.89 7.93
C GLN A 3 -1.63 -11.75 7.75
N ALA A 4 -0.62 -11.94 6.89
CA ALA A 4 0.41 -10.92 6.64
C ALA A 4 -0.20 -9.65 6.02
N TYR A 5 -1.15 -9.82 5.10
CA TYR A 5 -1.92 -8.71 4.55
C TYR A 5 -2.65 -7.89 5.63
N ARG A 6 -3.29 -8.58 6.58
CA ARG A 6 -4.05 -7.94 7.66
C ARG A 6 -3.12 -7.22 8.62
N ASP A 7 -2.04 -7.88 9.03
CA ASP A 7 -1.07 -7.33 9.97
C ASP A 7 -0.39 -6.08 9.39
N ALA A 8 0.02 -6.11 8.11
CA ALA A 8 0.60 -4.97 7.43
C ALA A 8 -0.39 -3.81 7.27
N THR A 9 -1.65 -4.10 6.92
CA THR A 9 -2.70 -3.08 6.83
C THR A 9 -2.94 -2.40 8.18
N THR A 10 -3.14 -3.19 9.24
CA THR A 10 -3.35 -2.65 10.59
C THR A 10 -2.14 -1.84 11.06
N LYS A 11 -0.92 -2.31 10.79
CA LYS A 11 0.31 -1.57 11.11
C LYS A 11 0.35 -0.21 10.40
N MET A 12 0.00 -0.13 9.12
CA MET A 12 -0.07 1.14 8.40
C MET A 12 -1.12 2.10 8.97
N GLU A 13 -2.31 1.59 9.29
CA GLU A 13 -3.38 2.37 9.92
C GLU A 13 -2.96 2.92 11.29
N GLU A 14 -2.35 2.09 12.15
CA GLU A 14 -1.84 2.49 13.47
C GLU A 14 -0.70 3.50 13.38
N MET A 15 0.13 3.41 12.32
CA MET A 15 1.22 4.35 12.07
C MET A 15 0.75 5.70 11.51
N GLY A 16 -0.52 5.82 11.11
CA GLY A 16 -1.07 7.01 10.47
C GLY A 16 -0.52 7.24 9.07
N VAL A 17 -0.28 6.16 8.32
CA VAL A 17 0.15 6.21 6.91
C VAL A 17 -0.99 6.74 6.05
N GLN A 18 -0.66 7.49 5.00
CA GLN A 18 -1.62 8.07 4.06
C GLN A 18 -2.50 7.00 3.41
N ASP A 19 -3.81 7.24 3.38
CA ASP A 19 -4.81 6.31 2.82
C ASP A 19 -4.47 5.86 1.39
N GLN A 20 -3.95 6.77 0.56
CA GLN A 20 -3.60 6.46 -0.84
C GLN A 20 -2.47 5.44 -0.92
N TYR A 21 -1.48 5.53 -0.04
CA TYR A 21 -0.40 4.55 0.06
C TYR A 21 -0.93 3.19 0.54
N ILE A 22 -1.78 3.16 1.57
CA ILE A 22 -2.40 1.92 2.06
C ILE A 22 -3.18 1.23 0.95
N ILE A 23 -4.00 1.98 0.21
CA ILE A 23 -4.80 1.47 -0.90
C ILE A 23 -3.91 0.94 -2.04
N GLY A 24 -2.83 1.65 -2.36
CA GLY A 24 -1.83 1.20 -3.32
C GLY A 24 -1.23 -0.14 -2.90
N TRP A 25 -0.73 -0.21 -1.66
CA TRP A 25 -0.12 -1.41 -1.09
C TRP A 25 -1.05 -2.61 -1.10
N GLN A 26 -2.31 -2.40 -0.72
CA GLN A 26 -3.32 -3.45 -0.79
C GLN A 26 -3.57 -3.93 -2.23
N GLY A 27 -3.60 -3.01 -3.20
CA GLY A 27 -3.76 -3.31 -4.62
C GLY A 27 -2.60 -4.16 -5.17
N GLY A 28 -1.37 -3.76 -4.87
CA GLY A 28 -0.16 -4.50 -5.26
C GLY A 28 -0.10 -5.88 -4.62
N TYR A 29 -0.38 -5.97 -3.31
CA TYR A 29 -0.36 -7.24 -2.58
C TYR A 29 -1.35 -8.27 -3.15
N LEU A 30 -2.54 -7.81 -3.56
CA LEU A 30 -3.60 -8.64 -4.13
C LEU A 30 -3.39 -8.94 -5.62
N GLY A 31 -2.39 -8.34 -6.26
CA GLY A 31 -2.12 -8.49 -7.69
C GLY A 31 -3.21 -7.88 -8.58
N HIS A 32 -3.85 -6.80 -8.12
CA HIS A 32 -4.80 -6.06 -8.93
C HIS A 32 -4.07 -5.31 -10.07
N PRO A 33 -4.73 -5.10 -11.22
CA PRO A 33 -4.20 -4.17 -12.21
C PRO A 33 -4.06 -2.78 -11.59
N GLU A 34 -3.01 -2.07 -11.99
CA GLU A 34 -2.81 -0.69 -11.57
C GLU A 34 -3.98 0.18 -12.05
N ARG A 35 -4.30 1.23 -11.28
CA ARG A 35 -5.36 2.19 -11.63
C ARG A 35 -4.98 2.96 -12.89
N GLU A 36 -5.99 3.54 -13.54
CA GLU A 36 -5.76 4.44 -14.66
C GLU A 36 -4.89 5.63 -14.23
N GLU A 37 -4.00 6.06 -15.13
CA GLU A 37 -2.95 7.07 -14.88
C GLU A 37 -3.51 8.38 -14.29
N GLN A 38 -4.75 8.74 -14.63
CA GLN A 38 -5.43 9.93 -14.12
C GLN A 38 -5.85 9.84 -12.64
N SER A 39 -5.88 8.64 -12.07
CA SER A 39 -6.23 8.37 -10.67
C SER A 39 -5.02 8.02 -9.81
N LEU A 40 -3.81 8.01 -10.38
CA LEU A 40 -2.57 7.77 -9.67
C LEU A 40 -2.13 9.04 -8.94
N ASN A 41 -1.49 8.85 -7.80
CA ASN A 41 -0.71 9.86 -7.10
C ASN A 41 0.54 9.19 -6.53
N ASP A 42 1.53 10.00 -6.14
CA ASP A 42 2.84 9.50 -5.69
C ASP A 42 2.71 8.46 -4.56
N ALA A 43 1.80 8.70 -3.61
CA ALA A 43 1.55 7.79 -2.49
C ALA A 43 0.95 6.46 -2.94
N TYR A 44 -0.05 6.49 -3.82
CA TYR A 44 -0.66 5.28 -4.38
C TYR A 44 0.36 4.46 -5.18
N SER A 45 1.12 5.09 -6.07
CA SER A 45 2.07 4.37 -6.92
C SER A 45 3.20 3.76 -6.10
N ALA A 46 3.74 4.48 -5.11
CA ALA A 46 4.73 3.94 -4.20
C ALA A 46 4.17 2.80 -3.34
N GLY A 47 2.95 2.96 -2.83
CA GLY A 47 2.26 1.89 -2.11
C GLY A 47 2.08 0.66 -2.99
N PHE A 48 1.66 0.81 -4.24
CA PHE A 48 1.42 -0.29 -5.17
C PHE A 48 2.69 -1.09 -5.49
N GLU A 49 3.82 -0.40 -5.70
CA GLU A 49 5.13 -1.03 -5.88
C GLU A 49 5.53 -1.83 -4.62
N ASP A 50 5.52 -1.17 -3.45
CA ASP A 50 5.84 -1.81 -2.16
C ASP A 50 4.91 -3.00 -1.87
N GLY A 51 3.63 -2.89 -2.19
CA GLY A 51 2.63 -3.94 -2.00
C GLY A 51 2.87 -5.16 -2.89
N THR A 52 3.31 -4.92 -4.13
CA THR A 52 3.66 -5.99 -5.08
C THR A 52 4.86 -6.80 -4.58
N GLU A 53 5.83 -6.12 -3.96
CA GLU A 53 7.00 -6.73 -3.33
C GLU A 53 6.75 -7.22 -1.90
N LYS A 54 5.59 -6.87 -1.31
CA LYS A 54 5.24 -7.10 0.09
C LYS A 54 6.24 -6.45 1.08
N ASN A 55 6.75 -5.29 0.69
CA ASN A 55 7.68 -4.48 1.46
C ASN A 55 6.92 -3.70 2.55
N GLU A 56 7.42 -3.73 3.78
CA GLU A 56 6.86 -3.00 4.93
C GLU A 56 7.81 -1.93 5.50
N ASP A 57 9.02 -1.81 4.95
CA ASP A 57 10.07 -0.94 5.49
C ASP A 57 9.79 0.55 5.18
N ASN A 58 9.05 0.81 4.11
CA ASN A 58 8.78 2.15 3.58
C ASN A 58 7.57 2.84 4.20
N PHE A 59 6.80 2.18 5.07
CA PHE A 59 5.57 2.74 5.67
C PHE A 59 5.81 4.09 6.35
N GLY A 60 6.96 4.23 7.02
CA GLY A 60 7.31 5.46 7.73
C GLY A 60 7.51 6.69 6.84
N ASN A 61 7.73 6.49 5.54
CA ASN A 61 7.99 7.56 4.57
C ASN A 61 6.71 8.24 4.07
N TRP A 62 5.54 7.63 4.29
CA TRP A 62 4.25 8.03 3.70
C TRP A 62 3.21 8.42 4.75
N LYS A 63 3.61 9.17 5.77
CA LYS A 63 2.70 9.75 6.78
C LYS A 63 2.07 11.07 6.33
#